data_AF-A0A2W1JKU9-F1
#
_entry.id   AF-A0A2W1JKU9-F1
#
_cell.length_a   1.000
_cell.length_b   1.000
_cell.length_c   1.000
_cell.angle_alpha   90.00
_cell.angle_beta   90.00
_cell.angle_gamma   90.00
#
_symmetry.space_group_name_H-M   'P 1'
#
loop_
_entity.id
_entity.type
_entity.pdbx_description
1 polymer ?
#
loop_
_entity_poly.entity_id
_entity_poly.type
_entity_poly.pdbx_seq_one_letter_code
_entity_poly.pdbx_strand_id
1 'polypeptide(L)'
;MLALNIDYFKSKPVNIPKITILLDHGYHIDHLTAALDKIYPQIMTKIKFELSTKPSKQEKVAQGKYGFVLAIARWVIERSNAWMDRCKSLTKNFE
;
A
#
# COMPACT_ATOMS: atom_id res chain seq x y z
N MET A 1 -4.40 1.62 11.80
CA MET A 1 -4.25 0.24 11.30
C MET A 1 -2.90 -0.38 11.68
N LEU A 2 -1.76 0.17 11.23
CA LEU A 2 -0.44 -0.41 11.53
C LEU A 2 -0.10 -0.47 13.03
N ALA A 3 -0.35 0.62 13.77
CA ALA A 3 -0.15 0.67 15.23
C ALA A 3 -1.00 -0.37 15.98
N LEU A 4 -2.25 -0.56 15.57
CA LEU A 4 -3.18 -1.54 16.18
C LEU A 4 -2.74 -2.99 15.97
N ASN A 5 -1.92 -3.25 14.95
CA ASN A 5 -1.43 -4.58 14.60
C ASN A 5 0.08 -4.71 14.84
N ILE A 6 0.65 -3.88 15.73
CA ILE A 6 2.11 -3.85 15.91
C ILE A 6 2.66 -5.20 16.38
N ASP A 7 1.90 -5.94 17.18
CA ASP A 7 2.30 -7.24 17.72
C ASP A 7 2.46 -8.31 16.65
N TYR A 8 1.69 -8.21 15.55
CA TYR A 8 1.90 -9.06 14.38
C TYR A 8 3.32 -8.91 13.83
N PHE A 9 3.85 -7.69 13.75
CA PHE A 9 5.21 -7.43 13.26
C PHE A 9 6.29 -7.77 14.28
N LYS A 10 6.01 -7.59 15.58
CA LYS A 10 6.91 -8.00 16.67
C LYS A 10 7.12 -9.51 16.71
N SER A 11 6.05 -10.28 16.50
CA SER A 11 6.09 -11.75 16.53
C SER A 11 6.88 -12.38 15.38
N LYS A 12 7.19 -11.62 14.31
CA LYS A 12 7.94 -12.16 13.19
C LYS A 12 9.41 -12.35 13.56
N PRO A 13 10.05 -13.44 13.13
CA PRO A 13 11.47 -13.63 13.36
C PRO A 13 12.30 -12.60 12.56
N VAL A 14 13.54 -12.32 12.96
CA VAL A 14 14.40 -11.28 12.33
C VAL A 14 15.03 -11.78 11.03
N ASN A 15 15.12 -13.10 10.85
CA ASN A 15 15.82 -13.76 9.74
C ASN A 15 14.96 -13.97 8.48
N ILE A 16 13.74 -13.42 8.41
CA ILE A 16 12.90 -13.50 7.21
C ILE A 16 13.02 -12.23 6.37
N PRO A 17 12.74 -12.30 5.06
CA PRO A 17 12.65 -11.11 4.22
C PRO A 17 11.68 -10.09 4.80
N LYS A 18 12.01 -8.80 4.64
CA LYS A 18 11.14 -7.71 5.10
C LYS A 18 9.77 -7.80 4.43
N ILE A 19 8.73 -7.57 5.22
CA ILE A 19 7.36 -7.50 4.72
C ILE A 19 7.21 -6.20 3.94
N THR A 20 6.90 -6.30 2.66
CA THR A 20 6.56 -5.14 1.83
C THR A 20 5.13 -4.70 2.13
N ILE A 21 4.97 -3.41 2.42
CA ILE A 21 3.67 -2.75 2.53
C ILE A 21 3.56 -1.74 1.40
N LEU A 22 2.59 -1.95 0.50
CA LEU A 22 2.32 -1.02 -0.59
C LEU A 22 1.45 0.13 -0.10
N LEU A 23 1.90 1.36 -0.32
CA LEU A 23 1.19 2.58 0.03
C LEU A 23 0.60 3.24 -1.22
N ASP A 24 -0.59 3.81 -1.10
CA ASP A 24 -1.08 4.77 -2.09
C ASP A 24 -0.17 6.00 -2.15
N HIS A 25 -0.09 6.65 -3.33
CA HIS A 25 0.82 7.76 -3.62
C HIS A 25 0.58 9.02 -2.77
N GLY A 26 -0.54 9.10 -2.05
CA GLY A 26 -0.85 10.22 -1.16
C GLY A 26 -0.28 10.09 0.26
N TYR A 27 0.43 9.01 0.59
CA TYR A 27 1.03 8.82 1.91
C TYR A 27 2.48 9.30 1.97
N HIS A 28 2.83 9.98 3.06
CA HIS A 28 4.20 10.38 3.36
C HIS A 28 4.93 9.27 4.13
N ILE A 29 5.86 8.59 3.47
CA ILE A 29 6.62 7.48 4.03
C ILE A 29 7.41 7.91 5.27
N ASP A 30 8.04 9.08 5.25
CA ASP A 30 8.86 9.58 6.37
C ASP A 30 8.03 9.80 7.63
N HIS A 31 6.83 10.37 7.46
CA HIS A 31 5.91 10.59 8.58
C HIS A 31 5.42 9.27 9.19
N LEU A 32 5.09 8.29 8.34
CA LEU A 32 4.69 6.95 8.80
C LEU A 32 5.84 6.24 9.51
N THR A 33 7.05 6.35 8.97
CA THR A 33 8.27 5.78 9.55
C THR A 33 8.52 6.35 10.94
N ALA A 34 8.56 7.68 11.07
CA ALA A 34 8.78 8.34 12.35
C ALA A 34 7.70 8.02 13.39
N ALA A 35 6.44 7.89 12.96
CA ALA A 35 5.35 7.51 13.85
C ALA A 35 5.47 6.06 14.34
N LEU A 36 5.88 5.13 13.47
CA LEU A 36 6.04 3.73 13.83
C LEU A 36 7.31 3.46 14.65
N ASP A 37 8.38 4.20 14.38
CA ASP A 37 9.64 4.13 15.12
C ASP A 37 9.43 4.44 16.62
N LYS A 38 8.57 5.42 16.92
CA LYS A 38 8.17 5.75 18.31
C LYS A 38 7.44 4.62 19.04
N ILE A 39 6.76 3.73 18.30
CA ILE A 39 5.99 2.62 18.88
C ILE A 39 6.87 1.36 18.97
N TYR A 40 7.70 1.14 17.96
CA TYR A 40 8.57 -0.01 17.85
C TYR A 40 9.82 0.35 17.03
N PRO A 41 10.94 0.74 17.69
CA PRO A 41 12.12 1.28 16.99
C PRO A 41 12.71 0.35 15.93
N GLN A 42 12.67 -0.97 16.17
CA GLN A 42 13.17 -1.93 15.19
C GLN A 42 12.14 -2.30 14.10
N ILE A 43 11.02 -1.59 13.94
CA ILE A 43 9.98 -1.92 12.95
C ILE A 43 10.53 -1.92 11.51
N MET A 44 11.43 -1.00 11.17
CA MET A 44 12.01 -0.89 9.82
C MET A 44 13.00 -2.03 9.49
N THR A 45 13.38 -2.85 10.49
CA THR A 45 14.09 -4.12 10.26
C THR A 45 13.14 -5.22 9.78
N LYS A 46 11.84 -5.11 10.07
CA LYS A 46 10.80 -6.11 9.77
C LYS A 46 10.00 -5.78 8.52
N ILE A 47 9.78 -4.51 8.25
CA ILE A 47 8.94 -4.04 7.14
C ILE A 47 9.70 -3.09 6.22
N LYS A 48 9.20 -2.94 5.01
CA LYS A 48 9.57 -1.85 4.10
C LYS A 48 8.33 -1.29 3.43
N PHE A 49 8.34 0.02 3.17
CA PHE A 49 7.30 0.68 2.39
C PHE A 49 7.73 0.78 0.93
N GLU A 50 6.79 0.50 0.05
CA GLU A 50 6.91 0.76 -1.38
C GLU A 50 5.63 1.45 -1.85
N LEU A 51 5.73 2.27 -2.90
CA LEU A 51 4.53 2.84 -3.50
C LEU A 51 3.85 1.78 -4.36
N SER A 52 2.54 1.67 -4.21
CA SER A 52 1.74 0.78 -5.05
C SER A 52 1.91 1.16 -6.51
N THR A 53 2.11 0.18 -7.40
CA THR A 53 2.27 0.45 -8.83
C THR A 53 1.00 1.09 -9.38
N LYS A 54 1.10 2.34 -9.86
CA LYS A 54 0.01 3.04 -10.52
C LYS A 54 0.38 3.30 -11.98
N PRO A 55 0.26 2.29 -12.86
CA PRO A 55 0.62 2.46 -14.26
C PRO A 55 -0.26 3.55 -14.89
N SER A 56 0.41 4.50 -15.53
CA SER A 56 -0.20 5.54 -16.35
C SER A 56 -0.97 4.93 -17.52
N LYS A 57 -1.81 5.75 -18.19
CA LYS A 57 -2.55 5.30 -19.38
C LYS A 57 -1.60 4.78 -20.46
N GLN A 58 -0.45 5.43 -20.66
CA GLN A 58 0.54 5.05 -21.66
C GLN A 58 1.21 3.72 -21.32
N GLU A 59 1.62 3.52 -20.06
CA GLU A 59 2.21 2.26 -19.61
C GLU A 59 1.22 1.09 -19.69
N LYS A 60 -0.06 1.34 -19.43
CA LYS A 60 -1.11 0.34 -19.60
C LYS A 60 -1.23 -0.10 -21.05
N VAL A 61 -1.28 0.85 -21.99
CA VAL A 61 -1.34 0.56 -23.43
C VAL A 61 -0.10 -0.20 -23.89
N ALA A 62 1.10 0.22 -23.45
CA ALA A 62 2.35 -0.48 -23.78
C ALA A 62 2.39 -1.93 -23.24
N GLN A 63 1.73 -2.19 -22.10
CA GLN A 63 1.58 -3.53 -21.54
C GLN A 63 0.40 -4.32 -22.14
N GLY A 64 -0.33 -3.76 -23.10
CA GLY A 64 -1.54 -4.37 -23.66
C GLY A 64 -2.69 -4.51 -22.65
N LYS A 65 -2.66 -3.75 -21.55
CA LYS A 65 -3.66 -3.80 -20.49
C LYS A 65 -4.65 -2.65 -20.63
N TYR A 66 -5.93 -2.94 -20.40
CA TYR A 66 -7.00 -1.96 -20.46
C TYR A 66 -7.80 -1.95 -19.15
N GLY A 67 -8.33 -0.79 -18.77
CA GLY A 67 -9.14 -0.65 -17.56
C GLY A 67 -8.34 -0.86 -16.26
N PHE A 68 -8.89 -1.66 -15.35
CA PHE A 68 -8.27 -1.98 -14.06
C PHE A 68 -7.14 -2.99 -14.24
N VAL A 69 -6.01 -2.74 -13.56
CA VAL A 69 -4.84 -3.64 -13.58
C VAL A 69 -4.70 -4.26 -12.20
N LEU A 70 -4.66 -5.59 -12.14
CA LEU A 70 -4.43 -6.31 -10.90
C LEU A 70 -3.00 -6.06 -10.40
N ALA A 71 -2.85 -5.60 -9.16
CA ALA A 71 -1.59 -5.57 -8.45
C ALA A 71 -1.54 -6.74 -7.46
N ILE A 72 -0.64 -7.70 -7.68
CA ILE A 72 -0.49 -8.85 -6.79
C ILE A 72 0.29 -8.39 -5.55
N ALA A 73 -0.42 -8.22 -4.43
CA ALA A 73 0.17 -7.77 -3.18
C ALA A 73 -0.54 -8.38 -1.97
N ARG A 74 0.23 -8.66 -0.91
CA ARG A 74 -0.31 -9.19 0.35
C ARG A 74 -0.79 -8.09 1.30
N TRP A 75 -0.20 -6.90 1.21
CA TRP A 75 -0.53 -5.74 2.03
C TRP A 75 -0.59 -4.49 1.17
N VAL A 76 -1.77 -3.87 1.11
CA VAL A 76 -2.00 -2.60 0.43
C VAL A 76 -2.74 -1.67 1.40
N ILE A 77 -2.27 -0.44 1.53
CA ILE A 77 -2.94 0.62 2.29
C ILE A 77 -3.39 1.70 1.30
N GLU A 78 -4.69 1.85 1.16
CA GLU A 78 -5.32 2.88 0.34
C GLU A 78 -6.12 3.85 1.20
N ARG A 79 -6.26 5.10 0.73
CA ARG A 79 -7.14 6.09 1.37
C ARG A 79 -8.60 5.69 1.15
N SER A 80 -9.38 5.61 2.22
CA SER A 80 -10.79 5.21 2.19
C SER A 80 -11.63 6.05 1.21
N ASN A 81 -11.34 7.35 1.08
CA ASN A 81 -12.04 8.22 0.13
C ASN A 81 -11.66 7.95 -1.33
N ALA A 82 -10.41 7.56 -1.60
CA ALA A 82 -9.98 7.20 -2.95
C ALA A 82 -10.61 5.88 -3.43
N TRP A 83 -10.99 5.00 -2.50
CA TRP A 83 -11.84 3.84 -2.80
C TRP A 83 -13.28 4.27 -3.11
N MET A 84 -13.88 5.10 -2.25
CA MET A 84 -15.24 5.61 -2.46
C MET A 84 -15.39 6.36 -3.79
N ASP A 85 -14.43 7.20 -4.17
CA ASP A 85 -14.48 7.94 -5.43
C ASP A 85 -14.26 7.03 -6.65
N ARG A 86 -13.46 5.95 -6.51
CA ARG A 86 -13.39 4.88 -7.51
C ARG A 86 -14.74 4.16 -7.64
N CYS A 87 -15.41 3.83 -6.54
CA CYS A 87 -16.75 3.22 -6.57
C CYS A 87 -17.80 4.12 -7.23
N LYS A 88 -17.76 5.45 -6.99
CA LYS A 88 -18.64 6.41 -7.67
C LYS A 88 -18.36 6.50 -9.18
N SER A 89 -17.10 6.39 -9.58
CA SER A 89 -16.74 6.32 -11.00
C SER A 89 -17.26 5.05 -11.67
N LEU A 90 -17.34 3.94 -10.94
CA LEU A 90 -17.90 2.69 -11.47
C LEU A 90 -19.39 2.89 -11.77
N THR A 91 -20.18 3.40 -10.82
CA THR A 91 -21.63 3.59 -11.01
C THR A 91 -21.99 4.61 -12.09
N LYS A 92 -21.15 5.63 -12.34
CA LYS A 92 -21.39 6.60 -13.42
C LYS A 92 -21.17 6.05 -14.83
N ASN A 93 -20.48 4.93 -14.99
CA ASN A 93 -20.21 4.30 -16.28
C ASN A 93 -21.14 3.10 -16.57
N PHE A 94 -22.26 2.98 -15.83
CA PHE A 94 -23.24 1.89 -15.97
C PHE A 94 -24.55 2.30 -16.66
N GLU A 95 -24.64 3.50 -17.25
CA GLU A 95 -25.77 3.94 -18.09
C GLU A 95 -25.28 4.30 -19.50
#